data_AF-A0AA42NSX9-F1
#
_entry.id   AF-A0AA42NSX9-F1
#
_cell.length_a   1.000
_cell.length_b   1.000
_cell.length_c   1.000
_cell.angle_alpha   90.00
_cell.angle_beta   90.00
_cell.angle_gamma   90.00
#
_symmetry.space_group_name_H-M   'P 1'
#
loop_
_entity.id
_entity.type
_entity.pdbx_description
1 polymer ?
#
loop_
_entity_poly.entity_id
_entity_poly.type
_entity_poly.pdbx_seq_one_letter_code
_entity_poly.pdbx_strand_id
1 'polypeptide(L)'
;MKRSILYTAVFSAMLVMTGCGGDDGNDHQNAEQNEKPSTQQQKEKILTVSEHSHHIAARESLALGMVDTAIYGIDGIVEDDEQCTSGTYTNIKGVINFNQCDGLFYKFEAGQYQSLIAKSGTVTVKNGEYSYQNLVLENPETKETQTITGSLKSDVNDTSATLATNNLIVNASEKTQNSFYNVKYVFENYKLNYKLKSDTELNITTNGTLSVVNSPVGDYKIKFETPTPLALRVSEDDEDSFPHQGVIKVEDISNKATTTLSVIPNTNNVQYRVMSGNEKLADRVEKWEEVFSYKSQQNNTVLQNATTNDVSGVKSDITGANPDKTSSQTVNKPTVNSANVATCTYNSTTSSTNKVRAFSANQIGNLPQCSSSSSASSSSSISNGSGNNNSDDKKIENCTKKTYTGDSSDPQIYTYDYIAQVAQCSYRATGNTNYLTYGDTQCKVLDGLLSSIKHNFRPQYCSGSKMIR
;
A
#
# COMPACT_ATOMS: atom_id res chain seq x y z
N MET A 1 -15.24 18.27 7.47
CA MET A 1 -14.21 17.98 6.47
C MET A 1 -13.66 16.62 6.80
N LYS A 2 -13.64 15.71 5.83
CA LYS A 2 -13.13 14.34 5.99
C LYS A 2 -11.65 14.42 6.34
N ARG A 3 -11.23 13.78 7.43
CA ARG A 3 -9.84 13.78 7.91
C ARG A 3 -8.93 12.84 7.12
N SER A 4 -9.49 12.13 6.16
CA SER A 4 -8.80 11.16 5.31
C SER A 4 -8.25 11.80 4.02
N ILE A 5 -7.13 12.51 4.13
CA ILE A 5 -6.33 12.96 2.97
C ILE A 5 -5.56 11.78 2.32
N LEU A 6 -5.52 10.60 2.94
CA LEU A 6 -4.68 9.48 2.50
C LEU A 6 -5.42 8.24 1.96
N TYR A 7 -6.76 8.21 1.95
CA TYR A 7 -7.49 6.95 1.82
C TYR A 7 -7.94 6.65 0.39
N THR A 8 -7.21 7.14 -0.62
CA THR A 8 -7.50 6.83 -2.04
C THR A 8 -6.23 6.73 -2.88
N ALA A 9 -5.20 6.06 -2.37
CA ALA A 9 -4.04 5.68 -3.18
C ALA A 9 -3.83 4.17 -3.09
N VAL A 10 -4.57 3.41 -3.92
CA VAL A 10 -4.48 1.95 -4.03
C VAL A 10 -3.63 1.60 -5.25
N PHE A 11 -2.41 1.09 -5.04
CA PHE A 11 -1.51 0.65 -6.11
C PHE A 11 -1.92 -0.67 -6.72
N SER A 12 -2.26 -0.66 -8.01
CA SER A 12 -2.26 -1.84 -8.86
C SER A 12 -1.15 -1.77 -9.91
N ALA A 13 -0.06 -2.47 -9.60
CA ALA A 13 0.91 -3.20 -10.43
C ALA A 13 1.41 -2.67 -11.81
N MET A 14 2.74 -2.54 -11.89
CA MET A 14 3.58 -2.45 -13.08
C MET A 14 3.51 -3.69 -14.01
N LEU A 15 3.72 -3.46 -15.31
CA LEU A 15 4.51 -4.35 -16.17
C LEU A 15 5.40 -3.54 -17.14
N VAL A 16 6.69 -3.86 -17.12
CA VAL A 16 7.86 -3.18 -17.70
C VAL A 16 8.02 -3.47 -19.20
N MET A 17 8.56 -2.52 -19.99
CA MET A 17 9.66 -2.79 -20.96
C MET A 17 10.43 -1.54 -21.41
N THR A 18 11.74 -1.77 -21.67
CA THR A 18 12.82 -0.91 -22.22
C THR A 18 13.60 -0.08 -21.19
N GLY A 19 14.93 0.02 -21.17
CA GLY A 19 15.97 -0.56 -22.02
C GLY A 19 17.11 0.43 -22.35
N CYS A 20 18.21 0.35 -21.58
CA CYS A 20 19.63 0.64 -21.92
C CYS A 20 20.19 2.09 -22.08
N GLY A 21 21.38 2.30 -21.46
CA GLY A 21 22.46 3.25 -21.83
C GLY A 21 22.71 4.36 -20.80
N GLY A 22 23.93 4.69 -20.32
CA GLY A 22 25.30 4.26 -20.55
C GLY A 22 26.30 5.24 -19.88
N ASP A 23 27.38 4.68 -19.31
CA ASP A 23 28.75 5.17 -18.98
C ASP A 23 29.16 6.54 -18.37
N ASP A 24 30.07 6.38 -17.39
CA ASP A 24 31.33 7.06 -17.05
C ASP A 24 31.43 8.52 -16.54
N GLY A 25 32.19 8.67 -15.43
CA GLY A 25 32.91 9.92 -15.15
C GLY A 25 33.36 10.22 -13.71
N ASN A 26 34.45 9.58 -13.28
CA ASN A 26 35.53 10.04 -12.36
C ASN A 26 35.25 10.65 -10.98
N ASP A 27 35.69 9.89 -9.97
CA ASP A 27 36.69 10.22 -8.94
C ASP A 27 36.96 11.68 -8.57
N HIS A 28 36.70 12.01 -7.30
CA HIS A 28 37.67 12.75 -6.49
C HIS A 28 37.60 12.31 -5.02
N GLN A 29 38.72 11.73 -4.56
CA GLN A 29 39.01 11.38 -3.17
C GLN A 29 39.30 12.63 -2.35
N ASN A 30 38.74 12.71 -1.14
CA ASN A 30 39.35 13.42 -0.03
C ASN A 30 39.26 12.54 1.22
N ALA A 31 40.43 12.19 1.74
CA ALA A 31 40.60 11.44 2.97
C ALA A 31 40.42 12.37 4.17
N GLU A 32 39.74 11.89 5.22
CA GLU A 32 40.28 11.80 6.60
C GLU A 32 39.16 11.47 7.59
N GLN A 33 39.25 10.29 8.21
CA GLN A 33 39.42 10.12 9.67
C GLN A 33 39.41 8.62 9.98
N ASN A 34 40.52 8.15 10.56
CA ASN A 34 40.78 6.75 10.91
C ASN A 34 39.85 6.31 12.05
N GLU A 35 38.66 5.86 11.69
CA GLU A 35 37.99 4.83 12.48
C GLU A 35 38.62 3.49 12.14
N LYS A 36 38.89 2.67 13.17
CA LYS A 36 39.47 1.34 12.99
C LYS A 36 38.53 0.54 12.08
N PRO A 37 39.02 -0.10 11.00
CA PRO A 37 38.18 -0.86 10.08
C PRO A 37 37.37 -1.90 10.84
N SER A 38 36.09 -2.01 10.49
CA SER A 38 35.20 -3.01 11.07
C SER A 38 35.70 -4.42 10.72
N THR A 39 35.54 -5.38 11.63
CA THR A 39 35.90 -6.78 11.32
C THR A 39 34.91 -7.37 10.32
N GLN A 40 35.31 -8.40 9.56
CA GLN A 40 34.42 -9.03 8.57
C GLN A 40 33.09 -9.49 9.20
N GLN A 41 33.14 -10.10 10.38
CA GLN A 41 31.96 -10.52 11.14
C GLN A 41 31.08 -9.34 11.56
N GLN A 42 31.68 -8.20 11.92
CA GLN A 42 30.94 -6.99 12.25
C GLN A 42 30.28 -6.37 11.01
N LYS A 43 30.98 -6.35 9.86
CA LYS A 43 30.41 -5.89 8.58
C LYS A 43 29.20 -6.70 8.18
N GLU A 44 29.30 -8.03 8.26
CA GLU A 44 28.19 -8.93 7.97
C GLU A 44 27.01 -8.67 8.91
N LYS A 45 27.26 -8.54 10.22
CA LYS A 45 26.21 -8.19 11.19
C LYS A 45 25.54 -6.85 10.87
N ILE A 46 26.32 -5.81 10.55
CA ILE A 46 25.82 -4.49 10.17
C ILE A 46 24.93 -4.60 8.93
N LEU A 47 25.40 -5.26 7.88
CA LEU A 47 24.65 -5.42 6.63
C LEU A 47 23.35 -6.19 6.86
N THR A 48 23.37 -7.27 7.63
CA THR A 48 22.17 -8.06 7.94
C THR A 48 21.13 -7.28 8.75
N VAL A 49 21.56 -6.52 9.77
CA VAL A 49 20.64 -5.65 10.54
C VAL A 49 20.13 -4.48 9.68
N SER A 50 20.98 -3.90 8.84
CA SER A 50 20.62 -2.84 7.90
C SER A 50 19.56 -3.32 6.90
N GLU A 51 19.72 -4.53 6.38
CA GLU A 51 18.76 -5.16 5.49
C GLU A 51 17.42 -5.34 6.18
N HIS A 52 17.38 -5.92 7.38
CA HIS A 52 16.11 -6.13 8.08
C HIS A 52 15.44 -4.80 8.50
N SER A 53 16.22 -3.85 9.01
CA SER A 53 15.68 -2.64 9.63
C SER A 53 15.20 -1.59 8.64
N HIS A 54 15.81 -1.46 7.45
CA HIS A 54 15.41 -0.44 6.49
C HIS A 54 14.01 -0.68 5.91
N HIS A 55 13.60 -1.94 5.72
CA HIS A 55 12.24 -2.27 5.27
C HIS A 55 11.17 -1.82 6.28
N ILE A 56 11.44 -1.99 7.58
CA ILE A 56 10.53 -1.55 8.64
C ILE A 56 10.50 -0.02 8.68
N ALA A 57 11.68 0.62 8.74
CA ALA A 57 11.79 2.07 8.78
C ALA A 57 11.15 2.75 7.56
N ALA A 58 11.26 2.15 6.37
CA ALA A 58 10.63 2.66 5.15
C ALA A 58 9.11 2.62 5.23
N ARG A 59 8.53 1.49 5.63
CA ARG A 59 7.07 1.37 5.82
C ARG A 59 6.56 2.34 6.87
N GLU A 60 7.24 2.43 8.01
CA GLU A 60 6.89 3.39 9.07
C GLU A 60 7.04 4.85 8.63
N SER A 61 8.01 5.15 7.76
CA SER A 61 8.22 6.51 7.25
C SER A 61 7.18 6.94 6.22
N LEU A 62 6.45 5.99 5.62
CA LEU A 62 5.47 6.23 4.57
C LEU A 62 4.03 5.93 4.99
N ALA A 63 3.78 5.73 6.29
CA ALA A 63 2.45 5.35 6.79
C ALA A 63 1.94 4.02 6.24
N LEU A 64 2.83 3.06 6.08
CA LEU A 64 2.53 1.71 5.58
C LEU A 64 2.93 0.65 6.62
N GLY A 65 3.28 1.09 7.82
CA GLY A 65 3.84 0.28 8.90
C GLY A 65 2.82 -0.20 9.92
N MET A 66 3.32 -0.77 11.01
CA MET A 66 2.52 -1.29 12.12
C MET A 66 1.71 -0.18 12.82
N VAL A 67 2.27 1.03 12.90
CA VAL A 67 1.58 2.18 13.52
C VAL A 67 0.36 2.58 12.69
N ASP A 68 0.48 2.62 11.36
CA ASP A 68 -0.62 2.94 10.47
C ASP A 68 -1.71 1.85 10.52
N THR A 69 -1.31 0.58 10.41
CA THR A 69 -2.22 -0.57 10.56
C THR A 69 -3.01 -0.51 11.88
N ALA A 70 -2.40 -0.05 12.98
CA ALA A 70 -3.07 0.06 14.27
C ALA A 70 -4.21 1.09 14.30
N ILE A 71 -4.14 2.13 13.47
CA ILE A 71 -5.10 3.23 13.44
C ILE A 71 -6.13 3.05 12.34
N TYR A 72 -5.73 2.51 11.18
CA TYR A 72 -6.55 2.41 9.98
C TYR A 72 -7.99 1.93 10.26
N GLY A 73 -8.14 0.75 10.87
CA GLY A 73 -9.47 0.19 11.14
C GLY A 73 -10.24 0.90 12.26
N ILE A 74 -9.57 1.64 13.14
CA ILE A 74 -10.22 2.44 14.18
C ILE A 74 -10.79 3.72 13.60
N ASP A 75 -10.06 4.36 12.68
CA ASP A 75 -10.52 5.58 12.02
C ASP A 75 -11.77 5.32 11.18
N GLY A 76 -11.83 4.22 10.43
CA GLY A 76 -13.06 3.82 9.72
C GLY A 76 -14.28 3.68 10.65
N ILE A 77 -14.09 3.15 11.86
CA ILE A 77 -15.18 3.04 12.86
C ILE A 77 -15.58 4.41 13.42
N VAL A 78 -14.60 5.28 13.73
CA VAL A 78 -14.84 6.52 14.47
C VAL A 78 -15.29 7.67 13.56
N GLU A 79 -14.78 7.73 12.34
CA GLU A 79 -15.05 8.81 11.38
C GLU A 79 -16.19 8.45 10.42
N ASP A 80 -16.28 7.18 10.00
CA ASP A 80 -17.14 6.75 8.90
C ASP A 80 -18.19 5.68 9.30
N ASP A 81 -18.27 5.31 10.58
CA ASP A 81 -19.17 4.27 11.10
C ASP A 81 -19.06 2.92 10.33
N GLU A 82 -17.87 2.61 9.80
CA GLU A 82 -17.63 1.41 9.01
C GLU A 82 -17.92 0.14 9.81
N GLN A 83 -18.45 -0.87 9.12
CA GLN A 83 -18.84 -2.15 9.72
C GLN A 83 -17.88 -3.26 9.29
N CYS A 84 -17.68 -4.25 10.16
CA CYS A 84 -16.96 -5.46 9.75
C CYS A 84 -17.70 -6.13 8.58
N THR A 85 -16.95 -6.61 7.59
CA THR A 85 -17.50 -7.50 6.55
C THR A 85 -17.95 -8.84 7.16
N SER A 86 -17.25 -9.31 8.19
CA SER A 86 -17.66 -10.45 9.01
C SER A 86 -17.21 -10.29 10.47
N GLY A 87 -17.85 -11.02 11.39
CA GLY A 87 -17.65 -10.84 12.83
C GLY A 87 -18.32 -9.58 13.37
N THR A 88 -17.82 -9.04 14.49
CA THR A 88 -18.44 -7.89 15.16
C THR A 88 -17.43 -7.03 15.91
N TYR A 89 -17.79 -5.76 16.13
CA TYR A 89 -17.26 -4.94 17.21
C TYR A 89 -18.41 -4.29 17.98
N THR A 90 -18.11 -3.78 19.18
CA THR A 90 -19.01 -2.85 19.90
C THR A 90 -18.27 -1.54 20.11
N ASN A 91 -18.95 -0.41 19.93
CA ASN A 91 -18.42 0.91 20.26
C ASN A 91 -19.34 1.58 21.28
N ILE A 92 -18.91 1.63 22.54
CA ILE A 92 -19.67 2.25 23.63
C ILE A 92 -18.86 3.40 24.18
N LYS A 93 -19.26 4.64 23.85
CA LYS A 93 -18.61 5.88 24.31
C LYS A 93 -17.09 5.90 24.02
N GLY A 94 -16.70 5.45 22.82
CA GLY A 94 -15.29 5.41 22.40
C GLY A 94 -14.51 4.21 22.93
N VAL A 95 -15.13 3.28 23.65
CA VAL A 95 -14.52 1.98 23.98
C VAL A 95 -14.96 0.97 22.94
N ILE A 96 -14.02 0.59 22.08
CA ILE A 96 -14.22 -0.33 20.96
C ILE A 96 -13.72 -1.71 21.36
N ASN A 97 -14.59 -2.72 21.37
CA ASN A 97 -14.20 -4.12 21.62
C ASN A 97 -14.41 -4.95 20.37
N PHE A 98 -13.35 -5.65 19.94
CA PHE A 98 -13.35 -6.47 18.74
C PHE A 98 -13.63 -7.94 19.04
N ASN A 99 -14.36 -8.59 18.13
CA ASN A 99 -14.58 -10.02 18.15
C ASN A 99 -14.63 -10.56 16.71
N GLN A 100 -13.51 -11.13 16.26
CA GLN A 100 -13.33 -11.69 14.91
C GLN A 100 -13.72 -10.71 13.79
N CYS A 101 -13.47 -9.41 13.97
CA CYS A 101 -13.88 -8.39 12.99
C CYS A 101 -12.94 -8.39 11.79
N ASP A 102 -13.46 -8.72 10.62
CA ASP A 102 -12.75 -8.69 9.33
C ASP A 102 -13.22 -7.50 8.48
N GLY A 103 -12.37 -7.04 7.57
CA GLY A 103 -12.69 -5.99 6.60
C GLY A 103 -12.40 -4.56 7.05
N LEU A 104 -11.81 -4.36 8.23
CA LEU A 104 -11.44 -3.03 8.73
C LEU A 104 -9.94 -2.79 8.82
N PHE A 105 -9.12 -3.83 8.97
CA PHE A 105 -7.68 -3.68 9.18
C PHE A 105 -6.91 -4.22 7.98
N TYR A 106 -5.90 -3.48 7.55
CA TYR A 106 -5.03 -3.88 6.44
C TYR A 106 -3.57 -3.67 6.82
N LYS A 107 -2.70 -4.60 6.42
CA LYS A 107 -1.24 -4.38 6.42
C LYS A 107 -0.76 -4.19 5.00
N PHE A 108 0.22 -3.31 4.82
CA PHE A 108 0.91 -3.15 3.55
C PHE A 108 2.17 -4.01 3.49
N GLU A 109 2.26 -4.85 2.47
CA GLU A 109 3.40 -5.73 2.25
C GLU A 109 3.59 -6.00 0.76
N ALA A 110 4.84 -5.91 0.30
CA ALA A 110 5.21 -6.16 -1.10
C ALA A 110 4.36 -5.40 -2.14
N GLY A 111 4.01 -4.14 -1.85
CA GLY A 111 3.22 -3.31 -2.76
C GLY A 111 1.72 -3.51 -2.67
N GLN A 112 1.22 -4.37 -1.78
CA GLN A 112 -0.19 -4.72 -1.69
C GLN A 112 -0.72 -4.64 -0.27
N TYR A 113 -2.00 -4.29 -0.14
CA TYR A 113 -2.72 -4.36 1.12
C TYR A 113 -3.30 -5.76 1.32
N GLN A 114 -3.05 -6.33 2.51
CA GLN A 114 -3.56 -7.61 2.94
C GLN A 114 -4.54 -7.41 4.09
N SER A 115 -5.75 -7.98 3.96
CA SER A 115 -6.75 -7.91 5.02
C SER A 115 -6.26 -8.61 6.29
N LEU A 116 -6.59 -8.04 7.44
CA LEU A 116 -6.34 -8.58 8.76
C LEU A 116 -7.66 -8.72 9.51
N ILE A 117 -7.76 -9.80 10.29
CA ILE A 117 -8.88 -10.02 11.19
C ILE A 117 -8.51 -9.53 12.58
N ALA A 118 -9.25 -8.58 13.12
CA ALA A 118 -9.19 -8.22 14.54
C ALA A 118 -9.88 -9.32 15.38
N LYS A 119 -9.07 -10.30 15.81
CA LYS A 119 -9.52 -11.47 16.57
C LYS A 119 -10.15 -11.08 17.89
N SER A 120 -9.53 -10.12 18.58
CA SER A 120 -9.92 -9.65 19.90
C SER A 120 -9.23 -8.34 20.25
N GLY A 121 -9.60 -7.79 21.40
CA GLY A 121 -8.92 -6.66 22.03
C GLY A 121 -9.82 -5.46 22.19
N THR A 122 -9.34 -4.49 22.96
CA THR A 122 -10.07 -3.27 23.27
C THR A 122 -9.23 -2.06 22.87
N VAL A 123 -9.85 -1.10 22.18
CA VAL A 123 -9.26 0.20 21.90
C VAL A 123 -10.14 1.28 22.51
N THR A 124 -9.57 2.13 23.34
CA THR A 124 -10.27 3.30 23.89
C THR A 124 -9.83 4.54 23.14
N VAL A 125 -10.77 5.22 22.49
CA VAL A 125 -10.56 6.46 21.74
C VAL A 125 -11.11 7.63 22.53
N LYS A 126 -10.24 8.58 22.89
CA LYS A 126 -10.63 9.80 23.62
C LYS A 126 -9.75 10.96 23.22
N ASN A 127 -10.35 12.05 22.74
CA ASN A 127 -9.63 13.28 22.39
C ASN A 127 -8.42 13.06 21.45
N GLY A 128 -8.58 12.21 20.45
CA GLY A 128 -7.49 11.83 19.52
C GLY A 128 -6.46 10.88 20.11
N GLU A 129 -6.62 10.40 21.34
CA GLU A 129 -5.78 9.36 21.93
C GLU A 129 -6.42 7.99 21.76
N TYR A 130 -5.65 7.04 21.26
CA TYR A 130 -6.00 5.65 21.01
C TYR A 130 -5.22 4.79 22.00
N SER A 131 -5.89 4.22 22.98
CA SER A 131 -5.29 3.32 23.97
C SER A 131 -5.62 1.87 23.66
N TYR A 132 -4.60 1.10 23.28
CA TYR A 132 -4.70 -0.30 22.87
C TYR A 132 -4.48 -1.23 24.06
N GLN A 133 -5.45 -2.10 24.32
CA GLN A 133 -5.38 -3.18 25.29
C GLN A 133 -5.46 -4.51 24.53
N ASN A 134 -4.29 -5.01 24.12
CA ASN A 134 -4.14 -6.26 23.39
C ASN A 134 -5.04 -6.37 22.15
N LEU A 135 -4.98 -5.38 21.25
CA LEU A 135 -5.61 -5.52 19.93
C LEU A 135 -4.84 -6.61 19.16
N VAL A 136 -5.51 -7.74 18.90
CA VAL A 136 -4.92 -8.89 18.21
C VAL A 136 -5.41 -8.90 16.77
N LEU A 137 -4.49 -8.66 15.84
CA LEU A 137 -4.71 -8.76 14.40
C LEU A 137 -4.09 -10.05 13.88
N GLU A 138 -4.80 -10.77 13.00
CA GLU A 138 -4.32 -12.01 12.37
C GLU A 138 -4.44 -11.89 10.85
N ASN A 139 -3.37 -12.24 10.13
CA ASN A 139 -3.47 -12.45 8.69
C ASN A 139 -4.15 -13.82 8.44
N PRO A 140 -5.31 -13.87 7.77
CA PRO A 140 -6.06 -15.11 7.60
C PRO A 140 -5.35 -16.14 6.70
N GLU A 141 -4.46 -15.72 5.81
CA GLU A 141 -3.72 -16.57 4.88
C GLU A 141 -2.44 -17.13 5.51
N THR A 142 -1.62 -16.27 6.10
CA THR A 142 -0.31 -16.67 6.66
C THR A 142 -0.40 -17.18 8.09
N LYS A 143 -1.48 -16.85 8.81
CA LYS A 143 -1.68 -17.06 10.26
C LYS A 143 -0.69 -16.31 11.14
N GLU A 144 0.01 -15.32 10.58
CA GLU A 144 0.80 -14.38 11.35
C GLU A 144 -0.10 -13.50 12.20
N THR A 145 0.36 -13.15 13.39
CA THR A 145 -0.40 -12.31 14.31
C THR A 145 0.39 -11.09 14.74
N GLN A 146 -0.32 -10.02 15.09
CA GLN A 146 0.22 -8.81 15.71
C GLN A 146 -0.65 -8.46 16.90
N THR A 147 -0.07 -8.45 18.10
CA THR A 147 -0.74 -8.00 19.32
C THR A 147 -0.21 -6.63 19.72
N ILE A 148 -1.07 -5.62 19.61
CA ILE A 148 -0.75 -4.22 19.80
C ILE A 148 -1.19 -3.79 21.21
N THR A 149 -0.27 -3.17 21.95
CA THR A 149 -0.51 -2.63 23.29
C THR A 149 0.22 -1.31 23.47
N GLY A 150 -0.39 -0.34 24.13
CA GLY A 150 0.18 0.98 24.36
C GLY A 150 -0.78 2.07 23.93
N SER A 151 -0.26 3.23 23.55
CA SER A 151 -1.08 4.38 23.17
C SER A 151 -0.53 5.09 21.95
N LEU A 152 -1.41 5.57 21.08
CA LEU A 152 -1.10 6.52 20.01
C LEU A 152 -1.89 7.80 20.24
N LYS A 153 -1.31 8.94 19.89
CA LYS A 153 -1.98 10.23 19.89
C LYS A 153 -2.00 10.78 18.48
N SER A 154 -3.20 11.05 18.00
CA SER A 154 -3.48 11.74 16.76
C SER A 154 -3.86 13.20 17.02
N ASP A 155 -3.27 14.09 16.24
CA ASP A 155 -3.61 15.50 16.18
C ASP A 155 -3.79 15.88 14.70
N VAL A 156 -5.02 16.25 14.32
CA VAL A 156 -5.41 16.43 12.92
C VAL A 156 -6.09 17.78 12.73
N ASN A 157 -5.69 18.47 11.68
CA ASN A 157 -6.34 19.67 11.14
C ASN A 157 -6.45 19.57 9.61
N ASP A 158 -6.97 20.63 8.98
CA ASP A 158 -7.30 20.63 7.55
C ASP A 158 -6.11 20.41 6.62
N THR A 159 -4.87 20.66 7.07
CA THR A 159 -3.67 20.62 6.21
C THR A 159 -2.57 19.73 6.77
N SER A 160 -2.76 19.14 7.94
CA SER A 160 -1.76 18.30 8.58
C SER A 160 -2.36 17.32 9.57
N ALA A 161 -1.68 16.20 9.71
CA ALA A 161 -1.96 15.18 10.70
C ALA A 161 -0.64 14.80 11.38
N THR A 162 -0.68 14.56 12.68
CA THR A 162 0.44 14.04 13.45
C THR A 162 -0.02 12.82 14.23
N LEU A 163 0.71 11.73 14.10
CA LEU A 163 0.61 10.53 14.92
C LEU A 163 1.86 10.42 15.79
N ALA A 164 1.68 10.24 17.09
CA ALA A 164 2.80 10.14 18.02
C ALA A 164 2.59 9.08 19.10
N THR A 165 3.67 8.44 19.52
CA THR A 165 3.67 7.56 20.70
C THR A 165 5.03 7.59 21.40
N ASN A 166 5.00 7.49 22.73
CA ASN A 166 6.21 7.28 23.52
C ASN A 166 6.43 5.80 23.86
N ASN A 167 5.42 4.96 23.69
CA ASN A 167 5.47 3.54 23.99
C ASN A 167 4.31 2.82 23.29
N LEU A 168 4.60 2.23 22.13
CA LEU A 168 3.72 1.28 21.46
C LEU A 168 4.48 -0.04 21.30
N ILE A 169 3.88 -1.12 21.76
CA ILE A 169 4.46 -2.45 21.71
C ILE A 169 3.63 -3.29 20.74
N VAL A 170 4.32 -3.91 19.79
CA VAL A 170 3.73 -4.90 18.88
C VAL A 170 4.45 -6.21 19.09
N ASN A 171 3.76 -7.20 19.65
CA ASN A 171 4.25 -8.57 19.70
C ASN A 171 3.72 -9.30 18.47
N ALA A 172 4.60 -9.68 17.56
CA ALA A 172 4.25 -10.33 16.31
C ALA A 172 4.65 -11.81 16.34
N SER A 173 3.83 -12.66 15.73
CA SER A 173 4.20 -14.02 15.35
C SER A 173 4.38 -14.03 13.84
N GLU A 174 5.63 -14.06 13.38
CA GLU A 174 6.01 -13.99 11.98
C GLU A 174 6.38 -15.38 11.46
N LYS A 175 6.12 -15.62 10.17
CA LYS A 175 6.35 -16.92 9.56
C LYS A 175 7.64 -16.92 8.74
N THR A 176 8.57 -17.78 9.13
CA THR A 176 9.64 -18.25 8.22
C THR A 176 9.19 -19.50 7.47
N GLN A 177 9.97 -19.93 6.47
CA GLN A 177 9.68 -21.09 5.61
C GLN A 177 9.07 -22.30 6.34
N ASN A 178 9.54 -22.62 7.56
CA ASN A 178 9.14 -23.83 8.28
C ASN A 178 8.60 -23.59 9.71
N SER A 179 8.58 -22.36 10.23
CA SER A 179 8.22 -22.11 11.63
C SER A 179 7.78 -20.67 11.90
N PHE A 180 6.93 -20.52 12.90
CA PHE A 180 6.64 -19.22 13.51
C PHE A 180 7.73 -18.83 14.49
N TYR A 181 8.06 -17.55 14.50
CA TYR A 181 8.92 -16.94 15.51
C TYR A 181 8.23 -15.70 16.08
N ASN A 182 8.42 -15.48 17.38
CA ASN A 182 7.80 -14.36 18.07
C ASN A 182 8.80 -13.21 18.15
N VAL A 183 8.47 -12.09 17.52
CA VAL A 183 9.25 -10.86 17.57
C VAL A 183 8.51 -9.82 18.40
N LYS A 184 9.25 -9.03 19.15
CA LYS A 184 8.71 -7.87 19.85
C LYS A 184 9.29 -6.59 19.26
N TYR A 185 8.40 -5.72 18.81
CA TYR A 185 8.70 -4.37 18.35
C TYR A 185 8.28 -3.37 19.44
N VAL A 186 9.17 -2.46 19.80
CA VAL A 186 8.91 -1.40 20.79
C VAL A 186 9.23 -0.06 20.16
N PHE A 187 8.19 0.73 19.91
CA PHE A 187 8.26 2.08 19.40
C PHE A 187 8.36 3.08 20.56
N GLU A 188 9.39 3.92 20.53
CA GLU A 188 9.66 4.96 21.52
C GLU A 188 9.82 6.31 20.82
N ASN A 189 9.35 7.41 21.40
CA ASN A 189 9.47 8.76 20.83
C ASN A 189 9.12 8.82 19.33
N TYR A 190 8.15 8.01 18.89
CA TYR A 190 7.73 7.93 17.51
C TYR A 190 6.84 9.13 17.19
N LYS A 191 7.11 9.76 16.06
CA LYS A 191 6.27 10.81 15.51
C LYS A 191 6.28 10.72 13.98
N LEU A 192 5.10 10.53 13.42
CA LEU A 192 4.80 10.63 11.99
C LEU A 192 3.95 11.88 11.79
N ASN A 193 4.34 12.72 10.84
CA ASN A 193 3.67 13.97 10.56
C ASN A 193 3.53 14.17 9.06
N TYR A 194 2.31 14.49 8.66
CA TYR A 194 1.92 14.78 7.29
C TYR A 194 1.55 16.24 7.21
N LYS A 195 1.95 16.87 6.11
CA LYS A 195 1.62 18.25 5.85
C LYS A 195 1.42 18.44 4.36
N LEU A 196 0.22 18.89 3.98
CA LEU A 196 -0.01 19.41 2.64
C LEU A 196 0.87 20.65 2.46
N LYS A 197 1.79 20.57 1.51
CA LYS A 197 2.64 21.70 1.13
C LYS A 197 1.94 22.55 0.06
N SER A 198 1.19 21.90 -0.81
CA SER A 198 0.28 22.49 -1.80
C SER A 198 -0.88 21.52 -2.05
N ASP A 199 -1.83 21.92 -2.88
CA ASP A 199 -2.97 21.08 -3.30
C ASP A 199 -2.53 19.81 -4.05
N THR A 200 -1.28 19.75 -4.51
CA THR A 200 -0.72 18.66 -5.33
C THR A 200 0.50 18.00 -4.70
N GLU A 201 0.90 18.39 -3.48
CA GLU A 201 2.11 17.85 -2.83
C GLU A 201 1.90 17.65 -1.33
N LEU A 202 2.11 16.41 -0.89
CA LEU A 202 2.08 15.99 0.50
C LEU A 202 3.51 15.73 0.98
N ASN A 203 3.89 16.33 2.09
CA ASN A 203 5.15 16.03 2.77
C ASN A 203 4.91 15.15 3.98
N ILE A 204 5.68 14.07 4.07
CA ILE A 204 5.71 13.17 5.21
C ILE A 204 7.05 13.33 5.92
N THR A 205 6.99 13.44 7.24
CA THR A 205 8.14 13.49 8.12
C THR A 205 7.97 12.49 9.24
N THR A 206 9.00 11.71 9.51
CA THR A 206 8.96 10.66 10.53
C THR A 206 10.22 10.70 11.35
N ASN A 207 10.10 10.43 12.65
CA ASN A 207 11.22 10.14 13.52
C ASN A 207 10.79 9.14 14.58
N GLY A 208 11.70 8.28 15.03
CA GLY A 208 11.37 7.28 16.02
C GLY A 208 12.52 6.45 16.55
N THR A 209 12.28 5.99 17.77
CA THR A 209 12.86 4.86 18.49
C THR A 209 12.34 3.48 18.08
N LEU A 210 13.08 2.54 17.48
CA LEU A 210 12.57 1.15 17.37
C LEU A 210 13.56 0.16 17.99
N SER A 211 13.09 -0.55 19.01
CA SER A 211 13.78 -1.73 19.54
C SER A 211 13.11 -2.99 19.03
N VAL A 212 13.89 -3.93 18.52
CA VAL A 212 13.40 -5.22 18.00
C VAL A 212 14.09 -6.35 18.76
N VAL A 213 13.30 -7.23 19.35
CA VAL A 213 13.75 -8.33 20.20
C VAL A 213 13.28 -9.66 19.62
N ASN A 214 14.16 -10.66 19.64
CA ASN A 214 13.98 -12.00 19.06
C ASN A 214 13.77 -12.01 17.54
N SER A 215 14.39 -11.07 16.82
CA SER A 215 14.37 -11.09 15.35
C SER A 215 15.29 -12.19 14.79
N PRO A 216 15.11 -12.62 13.52
CA PRO A 216 15.99 -13.60 12.86
C PRO A 216 17.43 -13.10 12.74
N VAL A 217 17.62 -11.78 12.79
CA VAL A 217 18.92 -11.12 12.71
C VAL A 217 19.46 -10.76 14.10
N GLY A 218 18.84 -11.27 15.17
CA GLY A 218 19.14 -10.96 16.57
C GLY A 218 18.53 -9.65 17.06
N ASP A 219 18.73 -9.33 18.33
CA ASP A 219 18.19 -8.10 18.93
C ASP A 219 18.93 -6.88 18.41
N TYR A 220 18.19 -5.82 18.09
CA TYR A 220 18.77 -4.55 17.66
C TYR A 220 17.89 -3.37 18.04
N LYS A 221 18.50 -2.17 18.05
CA LYS A 221 17.81 -0.91 18.31
C LYS A 221 18.25 0.12 17.29
N ILE A 222 17.28 0.71 16.60
CA ILE A 222 17.50 1.73 15.59
C ILE A 222 16.85 3.05 15.97
N LYS A 223 17.49 4.16 15.60
CA LYS A 223 16.82 5.44 15.45
C LYS A 223 16.56 5.66 13.97
N PHE A 224 15.34 5.98 13.58
CA PHE A 224 15.05 6.33 12.19
C PHE A 224 14.45 7.72 12.12
N GLU A 225 14.78 8.46 11.07
CA GLU A 225 14.27 9.80 10.81
C GLU A 225 14.26 10.10 9.32
N THR A 226 13.39 11.03 8.90
CA THR A 226 13.42 11.61 7.55
C THR A 226 14.10 12.98 7.61
N PRO A 227 15.44 13.08 7.48
CA PRO A 227 16.14 14.37 7.57
C PRO A 227 15.69 15.33 6.47
N THR A 228 15.27 14.80 5.32
CA THR A 228 14.55 15.53 4.28
C THR A 228 13.16 14.90 4.17
N PRO A 229 12.06 15.69 4.22
CA PRO A 229 10.71 15.16 4.08
C PRO A 229 10.55 14.31 2.82
N LEU A 230 9.75 13.25 2.93
CA LEU A 230 9.30 12.47 1.79
C LEU A 230 8.16 13.23 1.12
N ALA A 231 8.38 13.69 -0.11
CA ALA A 231 7.37 14.42 -0.88
C ALA A 231 6.66 13.45 -1.82
N LEU A 232 5.32 13.43 -1.75
CA LEU A 232 4.45 12.64 -2.61
C LEU A 232 3.58 13.59 -3.43
N ARG A 233 3.31 13.21 -4.68
CA ARG A 233 2.33 13.91 -5.51
C ARG A 233 0.93 13.54 -5.06
N VAL A 234 0.06 14.54 -4.99
CA VAL A 234 -1.38 14.35 -4.81
C VAL A 234 -1.99 14.55 -6.20
N SER A 235 -2.21 13.46 -6.94
CA SER A 235 -2.87 13.46 -8.25
C SER A 235 -4.16 12.62 -8.23
N GLU A 236 -5.13 12.97 -9.07
CA GLU A 236 -6.35 12.17 -9.30
C GLU A 236 -6.08 10.95 -10.21
N ASP A 237 -4.99 10.98 -10.97
CA ASP A 237 -4.52 9.89 -11.82
C ASP A 237 -3.43 9.10 -11.07
N ASP A 238 -3.72 7.84 -10.77
CA ASP A 238 -3.02 6.90 -9.86
C ASP A 238 -1.57 6.50 -10.25
N GLU A 239 -0.87 7.24 -11.12
CA GLU A 239 0.38 6.72 -11.74
C GLU A 239 1.68 6.99 -10.95
N ASP A 240 1.72 7.93 -10.01
CA ASP A 240 2.96 8.32 -9.29
C ASP A 240 2.73 8.42 -7.77
N SER A 241 2.95 7.34 -7.04
CA SER A 241 2.64 7.30 -5.60
C SER A 241 3.79 7.10 -4.66
N PHE A 242 4.95 6.78 -5.23
CA PHE A 242 6.16 6.72 -4.45
C PHE A 242 6.70 8.14 -4.29
N PRO A 243 7.43 8.40 -3.20
CA PRO A 243 8.03 9.71 -3.00
C PRO A 243 8.92 10.10 -4.19
N HIS A 244 8.74 11.30 -4.72
CA HIS A 244 9.60 11.88 -5.76
C HIS A 244 10.78 12.66 -5.18
N GLN A 245 10.78 12.89 -3.87
CA GLN A 245 11.89 13.50 -3.13
C GLN A 245 11.90 12.99 -1.68
N GLY A 246 13.09 12.95 -1.08
CA GLY A 246 13.26 12.77 0.37
C GLY A 246 14.34 11.76 0.72
N VAL A 247 14.61 11.64 2.01
CA VAL A 247 15.62 10.72 2.54
C VAL A 247 15.08 10.10 3.81
N ILE A 248 15.27 8.78 3.98
CA ILE A 248 15.12 8.09 5.25
C ILE A 248 16.53 7.73 5.73
N LYS A 249 16.82 8.04 6.99
CA LYS A 249 18.06 7.69 7.67
C LYS A 249 17.72 6.75 8.83
N VAL A 250 18.45 5.64 8.91
CA VAL A 250 18.34 4.63 9.97
C VAL A 250 19.70 4.48 10.61
N GLU A 251 19.80 4.77 11.89
CA GLU A 251 21.00 4.60 12.71
C GLU A 251 20.85 3.36 13.59
N ASP A 252 21.66 2.33 13.34
CA ASP A 252 21.81 1.19 14.23
C ASP A 252 22.67 1.61 15.43
N ILE A 253 22.01 1.78 16.58
CA ILE A 253 22.62 2.28 17.81
C ILE A 253 23.66 1.29 18.34
N SER A 254 23.39 -0.01 18.19
CA SER A 254 24.24 -1.08 18.72
C SER A 254 25.51 -1.22 17.90
N ASN A 255 25.39 -1.20 16.57
CA ASN A 255 26.53 -1.42 15.67
C ASN A 255 27.17 -0.13 15.16
N LYS A 256 26.62 1.04 15.52
CA LYS A 256 27.08 2.38 15.08
C LYS A 256 27.16 2.51 13.56
N ALA A 257 26.17 1.95 12.87
CA ALA A 257 26.05 2.01 11.44
C ALA A 257 24.88 2.89 11.02
N THR A 258 24.98 3.51 9.85
CA THR A 258 23.91 4.32 9.27
C THR A 258 23.52 3.75 7.92
N THR A 259 22.23 3.47 7.76
CA THR A 259 21.60 3.15 6.48
C THR A 259 20.82 4.36 6.00
N THR A 260 20.97 4.72 4.74
CA THR A 260 20.18 5.78 4.10
C THR A 260 19.46 5.25 2.88
N LEU A 261 18.19 5.63 2.76
CA LEU A 261 17.36 5.44 1.58
C LEU A 261 17.11 6.84 1.00
N SER A 262 17.76 7.18 -0.11
CA SER A 262 17.61 8.49 -0.77
C SER A 262 16.83 8.35 -2.05
N VAL A 263 15.69 9.05 -2.16
CA VAL A 263 14.86 9.02 -3.36
C VAL A 263 15.68 9.46 -4.57
N ILE A 264 15.57 8.71 -5.67
CA ILE A 264 16.12 9.11 -6.97
C ILE A 264 14.99 9.83 -7.73
N PRO A 265 15.07 11.17 -7.91
CA PRO A 265 13.96 11.94 -8.48
C PRO A 265 13.55 11.46 -9.87
N ASN A 266 12.24 11.54 -10.16
CA ASN A 266 11.63 11.12 -11.43
C ASN A 266 11.85 9.63 -11.77
N THR A 267 12.08 8.80 -10.75
CA THR A 267 12.14 7.34 -10.88
C THR A 267 11.40 6.69 -9.72
N ASN A 268 11.04 5.42 -9.86
CA ASN A 268 10.48 4.61 -8.75
C ASN A 268 11.59 3.93 -7.93
N ASN A 269 12.78 4.52 -7.92
CA ASN A 269 13.96 3.95 -7.31
C ASN A 269 14.45 4.76 -6.11
N VAL A 270 15.22 4.09 -5.27
CA VAL A 270 15.90 4.65 -4.12
C VAL A 270 17.36 4.23 -4.12
N GLN A 271 18.24 5.12 -3.70
CA GLN A 271 19.62 4.78 -3.39
C GLN A 271 19.68 4.24 -1.97
N TYR A 272 19.97 2.95 -1.83
CA TYR A 272 20.30 2.29 -0.58
C TYR A 272 21.80 2.40 -0.32
N ARG A 273 22.18 2.92 0.85
CA ARG A 273 23.59 3.03 1.26
C ARG A 273 23.77 2.69 2.73
N VAL A 274 24.80 1.90 3.05
CA VAL A 274 25.20 1.57 4.43
C VAL A 274 26.61 2.06 4.70
N MET A 275 26.75 2.81 5.77
CA MET A 275 28.01 3.36 6.27
C MET A 275 28.28 2.85 7.70
N SER A 276 29.50 2.44 7.98
CA SER A 276 30.01 2.21 9.33
C SER A 276 31.12 3.22 9.58
N GLY A 277 30.81 4.30 10.30
CA GLY A 277 31.69 5.47 10.34
C GLY A 277 31.88 6.07 8.95
N ASN A 278 33.15 6.14 8.52
CA ASN A 278 33.54 6.61 7.19
C ASN A 278 33.64 5.49 6.15
N GLU A 279 33.45 4.23 6.55
CA GLU A 279 33.55 3.08 5.64
C GLU A 279 32.19 2.80 4.96
N LYS A 280 32.18 2.80 3.63
CA LYS A 280 31.01 2.41 2.84
C LYS A 280 30.95 0.89 2.72
N LEU A 281 29.90 0.27 3.27
CA LEU A 281 29.72 -1.18 3.28
C LEU A 281 28.80 -1.67 2.15
N ALA A 282 27.80 -0.86 1.76
CA ALA A 282 26.91 -1.15 0.66
C ALA A 282 26.44 0.15 -0.02
N ASP A 283 26.21 0.08 -1.33
CA ASP A 283 25.72 1.20 -2.15
C ASP A 283 25.05 0.62 -3.40
N ARG A 284 23.72 0.65 -3.47
CA ARG A 284 22.96 0.07 -4.58
C ARG A 284 21.65 0.81 -4.82
N VAL A 285 21.10 0.65 -6.01
CA VAL A 285 19.78 1.17 -6.37
C VAL A 285 18.76 0.06 -6.20
N GLU A 286 17.64 0.37 -5.56
CA GLU A 286 16.50 -0.53 -5.37
C GLU A 286 15.21 0.13 -5.85
N LYS A 287 14.24 -0.68 -6.23
CA LYS A 287 12.87 -0.19 -6.44
C LYS A 287 12.14 -0.06 -5.11
N TRP A 288 11.21 0.89 -5.02
CA TRP A 288 10.38 1.04 -3.81
C TRP A 288 9.61 -0.24 -3.45
N GLU A 289 9.10 -1.00 -4.41
CA GLU A 289 8.41 -2.26 -4.13
C GLU A 289 9.33 -3.30 -3.47
N GLU A 290 10.62 -3.29 -3.78
CA GLU A 290 11.61 -4.16 -3.16
C GLU A 290 11.94 -3.72 -1.75
N VAL A 291 11.98 -2.41 -1.50
CA VAL A 291 12.15 -1.82 -0.16
C VAL A 291 10.98 -2.17 0.77
N PHE A 292 9.79 -2.44 0.25
CA PHE A 292 8.65 -2.87 1.09
C PHE A 292 8.54 -4.39 1.24
N SER A 293 9.31 -5.14 0.46
CA SER A 293 9.31 -6.59 0.47
C SER A 293 10.49 -7.08 1.31
N TYR A 294 10.23 -7.65 2.49
CA TYR A 294 11.27 -8.43 3.14
C TYR A 294 11.44 -9.74 2.39
N LYS A 295 12.33 -9.76 1.39
CA LYS A 295 12.86 -11.00 0.86
C LYS A 295 13.74 -11.56 1.97
N SER A 296 13.21 -12.46 2.81
CA SER A 296 14.07 -13.27 3.67
C SER A 296 15.12 -13.88 2.74
N GLN A 297 16.37 -13.45 2.82
CA GLN A 297 17.39 -13.88 1.87
C GLN A 297 17.56 -15.40 2.01
N GLN A 298 16.90 -16.16 1.12
CA GLN A 298 17.49 -17.36 0.58
C GLN A 298 18.70 -16.89 -0.22
N ASN A 299 19.88 -16.82 0.41
CA ASN A 299 21.19 -16.96 -0.25
C ASN A 299 22.32 -16.79 0.77
N ASN A 300 22.60 -17.87 1.50
CA ASN A 300 23.89 -18.06 2.15
C ASN A 300 24.92 -18.66 1.16
N THR A 301 24.90 -18.21 -0.11
CA THR A 301 25.65 -18.85 -1.20
C THR A 301 26.49 -17.90 -2.05
N VAL A 302 26.79 -16.69 -1.54
CA VAL A 302 27.76 -15.80 -2.18
C VAL A 302 28.68 -15.20 -1.13
N LEU A 303 29.50 -16.05 -0.50
CA LEU A 303 30.78 -15.66 0.15
C LEU A 303 31.66 -16.87 0.58
N GLN A 304 31.45 -18.07 0.02
CA GLN A 304 32.35 -19.23 0.25
C GLN A 304 33.31 -19.57 -0.90
N ASN A 305 33.36 -18.77 -1.97
CA ASN A 305 34.34 -18.97 -3.05
C ASN A 305 35.44 -17.90 -3.02
N ALA A 306 36.17 -17.82 -1.91
CA ALA A 306 37.43 -17.08 -1.84
C ALA A 306 38.38 -17.59 -0.75
N THR A 307 38.45 -18.90 -0.50
CA THR A 307 39.58 -19.50 0.22
C THR A 307 39.64 -21.01 0.00
N THR A 308 40.21 -21.43 -1.13
CA THR A 308 40.99 -22.67 -1.19
C THR A 308 42.20 -22.40 -2.08
N ASN A 309 43.24 -21.85 -1.46
CA ASN A 309 44.58 -21.98 -2.00
C ASN A 309 45.02 -23.44 -1.85
N ASP A 310 45.65 -23.92 -2.92
CA ASP A 310 46.48 -25.12 -3.03
C ASP A 310 46.97 -25.72 -1.71
N VAL A 311 46.64 -27.00 -1.49
CA VAL A 311 47.64 -27.97 -1.05
C VAL A 311 47.55 -29.19 -1.95
N SER A 312 48.66 -29.40 -2.63
CA SER A 312 48.98 -30.50 -3.53
C SER A 312 48.99 -31.86 -2.84
N GLY A 313 48.48 -32.85 -3.57
CA GLY A 313 49.12 -34.17 -3.71
C GLY A 313 48.86 -35.20 -2.62
N VAL A 314 47.89 -36.09 -2.85
CA VAL A 314 48.05 -37.54 -2.63
C VAL A 314 47.24 -38.30 -3.69
N LYS A 315 47.94 -39.16 -4.46
CA LYS A 315 47.39 -40.15 -5.38
C LYS A 315 46.61 -41.23 -4.64
N SER A 316 45.51 -41.69 -5.22
CA SER A 316 45.20 -43.13 -5.22
C SER A 316 44.30 -43.48 -6.40
N ASP A 317 44.87 -44.30 -7.28
CA ASP A 317 44.20 -45.03 -8.35
C ASP A 317 42.97 -45.79 -7.86
N ILE A 318 41.93 -45.90 -8.71
CA ILE A 318 41.21 -47.15 -8.97
C ILE A 318 40.51 -47.02 -10.34
N THR A 319 40.83 -48.01 -11.17
CA THR A 319 40.39 -48.33 -12.52
C THR A 319 38.92 -48.75 -12.64
N GLY A 320 38.28 -48.46 -13.78
CA GLY A 320 37.00 -49.07 -14.18
C GLY A 320 36.60 -48.70 -15.62
N ALA A 321 36.54 -49.70 -16.49
CA ALA A 321 36.50 -49.66 -17.95
C ALA A 321 35.18 -49.20 -18.63
N ASN A 322 35.31 -48.38 -19.70
CA ASN A 322 34.90 -48.59 -21.13
C ASN A 322 33.40 -48.86 -21.52
N PRO A 323 32.98 -48.75 -22.81
CA PRO A 323 32.52 -47.52 -23.49
C PRO A 323 31.20 -47.72 -24.31
N ASP A 324 30.93 -46.77 -25.22
CA ASP A 324 30.04 -46.76 -26.40
C ASP A 324 28.58 -46.29 -26.23
N LYS A 325 28.26 -45.11 -26.82
CA LYS A 325 27.67 -45.03 -28.16
C LYS A 325 27.45 -43.58 -28.65
N THR A 326 27.73 -43.43 -29.94
CA THR A 326 27.51 -42.35 -30.88
C THR A 326 26.04 -41.97 -31.11
N SER A 327 25.75 -40.68 -31.37
CA SER A 327 25.06 -40.24 -32.60
C SER A 327 24.89 -38.73 -32.67
N SER A 328 25.47 -38.13 -33.71
CA SER A 328 25.17 -36.79 -34.23
C SER A 328 23.75 -36.72 -34.81
N GLN A 329 23.08 -35.58 -34.69
CA GLN A 329 22.15 -35.10 -35.72
C GLN A 329 21.94 -33.59 -35.65
N THR A 330 21.99 -32.98 -36.84
CA THR A 330 21.88 -31.56 -37.14
C THR A 330 20.52 -31.27 -37.80
N VAL A 331 20.15 -29.99 -37.82
CA VAL A 331 19.19 -29.29 -38.71
C VAL A 331 17.68 -29.38 -38.34
N ASN A 332 17.09 -28.26 -37.91
CA ASN A 332 16.27 -27.39 -38.78
C ASN A 332 15.64 -26.19 -38.03
N LYS A 333 15.83 -25.02 -38.64
CA LYS A 333 15.27 -23.72 -38.29
C LYS A 333 14.13 -23.44 -39.28
N PRO A 334 12.96 -22.93 -38.86
CA PRO A 334 12.07 -22.24 -39.77
C PRO A 334 12.08 -20.74 -39.49
N THR A 335 12.36 -19.99 -40.55
CA THR A 335 12.04 -18.57 -40.72
C THR A 335 10.82 -18.50 -41.63
N VAL A 336 9.71 -17.84 -41.24
CA VAL A 336 8.71 -17.34 -42.22
C VAL A 336 7.98 -16.08 -41.68
N ASN A 337 8.23 -15.00 -42.41
CA ASN A 337 7.41 -13.90 -42.91
C ASN A 337 6.54 -12.97 -42.04
N SER A 338 6.93 -11.71 -42.18
CA SER A 338 6.20 -10.44 -42.14
C SER A 338 4.96 -10.37 -43.06
N ALA A 339 3.91 -9.70 -42.58
CA ALA A 339 2.86 -9.05 -43.38
C ALA A 339 2.34 -7.78 -42.66
N ASN A 340 1.86 -6.83 -43.46
CA ASN A 340 1.64 -5.40 -43.21
C ASN A 340 0.30 -5.00 -42.55
N VAL A 341 0.22 -3.69 -42.21
CA VAL A 341 -0.96 -2.78 -42.07
C VAL A 341 -1.70 -2.86 -40.71
N ALA A 342 -2.07 -1.79 -39.97
CA ALA A 342 -2.31 -0.38 -40.25
C ALA A 342 -2.01 0.51 -39.02
N THR A 343 -1.51 1.72 -39.25
CA THR A 343 -1.48 2.83 -38.28
C THR A 343 -2.77 3.65 -38.36
N CYS A 344 -3.42 3.89 -37.23
CA CYS A 344 -4.40 4.96 -37.07
C CYS A 344 -3.91 5.96 -36.03
N THR A 345 -3.50 7.14 -36.53
CA THR A 345 -3.22 8.35 -35.74
C THR A 345 -4.53 9.05 -35.44
N TYR A 346 -4.79 9.42 -34.20
CA TYR A 346 -5.81 10.41 -33.84
C TYR A 346 -5.15 11.58 -33.13
N ASN A 347 -5.14 12.74 -33.79
CA ASN A 347 -4.91 14.03 -33.17
C ASN A 347 -6.27 14.57 -32.69
N SER A 348 -6.36 15.03 -31.44
CA SER A 348 -7.29 16.11 -31.10
C SER A 348 -6.64 17.12 -30.16
N THR A 349 -6.36 18.29 -30.72
CA THR A 349 -6.05 19.54 -30.04
C THR A 349 -7.31 20.26 -29.55
N THR A 350 -7.11 21.16 -28.57
CA THR A 350 -7.98 22.26 -28.06
C THR A 350 -8.96 21.87 -26.94
N SER A 351 -9.23 22.66 -25.90
CA SER A 351 -8.95 24.07 -25.59
C SER A 351 -9.07 24.29 -24.07
N SER A 352 -8.15 25.05 -23.51
CA SER A 352 -8.23 25.69 -22.20
C SER A 352 -9.46 26.61 -22.06
N THR A 353 -10.09 26.65 -20.88
CA THR A 353 -10.54 27.91 -20.24
C THR A 353 -10.83 27.71 -18.75
N ASN A 354 -10.03 28.38 -17.93
CA ASN A 354 -10.24 28.63 -16.51
C ASN A 354 -11.58 29.32 -16.24
N LYS A 355 -12.26 28.93 -15.14
CA LYS A 355 -12.87 29.85 -14.18
C LYS A 355 -13.23 29.15 -12.86
N VAL A 356 -12.30 29.20 -11.93
CA VAL A 356 -12.54 28.99 -10.49
C VAL A 356 -13.27 30.22 -9.95
N ARG A 357 -14.45 30.04 -9.34
CA ARG A 357 -15.01 30.99 -8.37
C ARG A 357 -14.81 30.41 -6.98
N ALA A 358 -13.94 31.05 -6.22
CA ALA A 358 -13.82 30.87 -4.79
C ALA A 358 -15.11 31.33 -4.08
N PHE A 359 -15.51 30.63 -3.02
CA PHE A 359 -16.32 31.21 -1.95
C PHE A 359 -15.70 30.89 -0.59
N SER A 360 -15.43 31.97 0.13
CA SER A 360 -14.94 32.05 1.50
C SER A 360 -16.01 31.64 2.52
N ALA A 361 -15.60 30.95 3.57
CA ALA A 361 -16.39 30.74 4.78
C ALA A 361 -16.30 31.97 5.72
N ASN A 362 -17.45 32.48 6.17
CA ASN A 362 -17.75 32.84 7.57
C ASN A 362 -19.04 33.65 7.63
N GLN A 363 -20.07 33.14 8.31
CA GLN A 363 -20.57 33.74 9.56
C GLN A 363 -21.75 32.96 10.16
N ILE A 364 -21.72 32.97 11.49
CA ILE A 364 -22.58 32.36 12.49
C ILE A 364 -23.92 33.12 12.59
N GLY A 365 -25.03 32.38 12.81
CA GLY A 365 -26.09 32.85 13.71
C GLY A 365 -27.46 33.20 13.12
N ASN A 366 -28.46 32.47 13.61
CA ASN A 366 -29.85 32.84 13.85
C ASN A 366 -30.82 33.07 12.67
N LEU A 367 -31.90 32.26 12.74
CA LEU A 367 -33.22 32.45 12.16
C LEU A 367 -33.72 33.90 12.20
N PRO A 368 -34.54 34.28 11.22
CA PRO A 368 -35.86 34.77 11.59
C PRO A 368 -37.00 34.12 10.80
N GLN A 369 -38.06 33.78 11.55
CA GLN A 369 -39.43 33.68 11.04
C GLN A 369 -39.87 35.04 10.47
N CYS A 370 -40.59 35.03 9.34
CA CYS A 370 -41.58 36.07 9.02
C CYS A 370 -42.83 35.42 8.40
N SER A 371 -43.94 35.59 9.10
CA SER A 371 -45.29 35.20 8.76
C SER A 371 -45.98 36.17 7.77
N SER A 372 -46.63 35.57 6.78
CA SER A 372 -47.90 35.91 6.08
C SER A 372 -48.50 37.33 6.07
N SER A 373 -48.80 37.82 4.85
CA SER A 373 -50.09 38.42 4.41
C SER A 373 -50.02 38.70 2.89
N SER A 374 -50.61 37.89 2.00
CA SER A 374 -52.01 37.88 1.50
C SER A 374 -52.32 38.91 0.40
N SER A 375 -52.43 38.45 -0.86
CA SER A 375 -53.56 38.74 -1.77
C SER A 375 -53.39 38.07 -3.16
N ALA A 376 -54.34 37.16 -3.46
CA ALA A 376 -55.03 36.82 -4.72
C ALA A 376 -54.42 37.26 -6.08
N SER A 377 -54.40 36.47 -7.17
CA SER A 377 -55.50 35.64 -7.70
C SER A 377 -55.07 34.66 -8.83
N SER A 378 -55.90 33.61 -8.99
CA SER A 378 -56.26 32.83 -10.20
C SER A 378 -55.27 31.86 -10.89
N SER A 379 -55.43 30.58 -10.52
CA SER A 379 -55.67 29.39 -11.38
C SER A 379 -54.64 28.96 -12.45
N SER A 380 -53.91 27.88 -12.16
CA SER A 380 -54.15 26.55 -12.78
C SER A 380 -53.32 25.47 -12.08
N SER A 381 -53.96 24.34 -11.84
CA SER A 381 -53.55 23.24 -10.98
C SER A 381 -52.86 22.13 -11.75
N ILE A 382 -51.57 21.86 -11.48
CA ILE A 382 -50.98 20.51 -11.45
C ILE A 382 -49.95 20.48 -10.30
N SER A 383 -50.14 19.52 -9.40
CA SER A 383 -49.46 19.34 -8.12
C SER A 383 -47.97 19.01 -8.25
N ASN A 384 -47.10 19.87 -7.70
CA ASN A 384 -45.74 19.51 -7.32
C ASN A 384 -45.77 18.75 -5.99
N GLY A 385 -45.62 17.43 -6.07
CA GLY A 385 -45.40 16.58 -4.91
C GLY A 385 -43.98 16.80 -4.38
N SER A 386 -43.86 17.43 -3.22
CA SER A 386 -42.71 17.31 -2.34
C SER A 386 -42.73 15.90 -1.72
N GLY A 387 -41.74 15.09 -2.04
CA GLY A 387 -41.51 13.72 -1.59
C GLY A 387 -40.46 13.10 -2.54
N ASN A 388 -39.46 12.32 -2.16
CA ASN A 388 -39.33 11.45 -1.01
C ASN A 388 -37.89 10.88 -1.05
N ASN A 389 -36.85 11.63 -0.65
CA ASN A 389 -35.46 11.13 -0.76
C ASN A 389 -35.22 9.85 0.06
N ASN A 390 -36.04 9.60 1.09
CA ASN A 390 -35.93 8.43 1.95
C ASN A 390 -36.46 7.12 1.31
N SER A 391 -37.14 7.20 0.15
CA SER A 391 -37.71 6.04 -0.55
C SER A 391 -36.72 5.39 -1.52
N ASP A 392 -35.89 6.19 -2.18
CA ASP A 392 -35.01 5.68 -3.24
C ASP A 392 -33.76 4.99 -2.66
N ASP A 393 -33.27 5.45 -1.51
CA ASP A 393 -32.18 4.78 -0.78
C ASP A 393 -32.56 3.34 -0.39
N LYS A 394 -33.78 3.13 0.11
CA LYS A 394 -34.30 1.79 0.43
C LYS A 394 -34.50 0.91 -0.80
N LYS A 395 -34.81 1.51 -1.96
CA LYS A 395 -34.94 0.77 -3.22
C LYS A 395 -33.57 0.33 -3.75
N ILE A 396 -32.54 1.16 -3.59
CA ILE A 396 -31.14 0.87 -3.98
C ILE A 396 -30.53 -0.18 -3.05
N GLU A 397 -30.79 -0.12 -1.74
CA GLU A 397 -30.31 -1.10 -0.75
C GLU A 397 -30.78 -2.54 -1.07
N ASN A 398 -31.96 -2.69 -1.66
CA ASN A 398 -32.45 -4.00 -2.11
C ASN A 398 -31.72 -4.54 -3.35
N CYS A 399 -31.05 -3.67 -4.12
CA CYS A 399 -30.30 -4.07 -5.31
C CYS A 399 -28.94 -4.67 -4.97
N THR A 400 -28.25 -4.16 -3.94
CA THR A 400 -26.98 -4.73 -3.45
C THR A 400 -27.18 -6.09 -2.78
N LYS A 401 -28.36 -6.33 -2.20
CA LYS A 401 -28.71 -7.62 -1.57
C LYS A 401 -29.06 -8.74 -2.55
N LYS A 402 -29.13 -8.46 -3.86
CA LYS A 402 -29.45 -9.50 -4.85
C LYS A 402 -28.27 -10.45 -5.02
N THR A 403 -28.56 -11.74 -4.90
CA THR A 403 -27.59 -12.80 -5.19
C THR A 403 -27.17 -12.74 -6.66
N TYR A 404 -25.87 -12.59 -6.89
CA TYR A 404 -25.30 -12.69 -8.23
C TYR A 404 -25.22 -14.15 -8.65
N THR A 405 -25.65 -14.44 -9.88
CA THR A 405 -25.79 -15.81 -10.41
C THR A 405 -24.72 -16.19 -11.44
N GLY A 406 -23.69 -15.36 -11.62
CA GLY A 406 -22.57 -15.64 -12.51
C GLY A 406 -21.46 -16.48 -11.86
N ASP A 407 -20.42 -16.74 -12.64
CA ASP A 407 -19.23 -17.48 -12.22
C ASP A 407 -18.37 -16.60 -11.28
N SER A 408 -17.83 -17.14 -10.19
CA SER A 408 -16.96 -16.42 -9.25
C SER A 408 -15.51 -16.89 -9.29
N SER A 409 -15.14 -17.70 -10.31
CA SER A 409 -13.79 -18.25 -10.46
C SER A 409 -12.72 -17.21 -10.77
N ASP A 410 -13.12 -16.04 -11.27
CA ASP A 410 -12.26 -14.87 -11.47
C ASP A 410 -12.85 -13.66 -10.72
N PRO A 411 -12.31 -13.29 -9.54
CA PRO A 411 -12.86 -12.25 -8.69
C PRO A 411 -12.88 -10.86 -9.32
N GLN A 412 -11.90 -10.54 -10.18
CA GLN A 412 -11.81 -9.23 -10.80
C GLN A 412 -12.91 -9.09 -11.84
N ILE A 413 -13.04 -10.08 -12.72
CA ILE A 413 -14.08 -10.10 -13.74
C ILE A 413 -15.49 -10.20 -13.10
N TYR A 414 -15.66 -11.02 -12.07
CA TYR A 414 -16.90 -11.14 -11.29
C TYR A 414 -17.38 -9.78 -10.76
N THR A 415 -16.46 -9.00 -10.22
CA THR A 415 -16.77 -7.71 -9.58
C THR A 415 -17.38 -6.74 -10.58
N TYR A 416 -16.81 -6.61 -11.77
CA TYR A 416 -17.34 -5.69 -12.78
C TYR A 416 -18.74 -6.08 -13.29
N ASP A 417 -18.99 -7.37 -13.55
CA ASP A 417 -20.31 -7.83 -14.00
C ASP A 417 -21.37 -7.74 -12.88
N TYR A 418 -20.96 -7.91 -11.61
CA TYR A 418 -21.84 -7.69 -10.45
C TYR A 418 -22.20 -6.21 -10.27
N ILE A 419 -21.24 -5.29 -10.38
CA ILE A 419 -21.53 -3.85 -10.27
C ILE A 419 -22.50 -3.44 -11.39
N ALA A 420 -22.32 -3.95 -12.61
CA ALA A 420 -23.27 -3.72 -13.70
C ALA A 420 -24.69 -4.23 -13.37
N GLN A 421 -24.83 -5.40 -12.72
CA GLN A 421 -26.12 -5.90 -12.22
C GLN A 421 -26.76 -4.93 -11.21
N VAL A 422 -26.00 -4.46 -10.24
CA VAL A 422 -26.49 -3.55 -9.18
C VAL A 422 -26.91 -2.20 -9.78
N ALA A 423 -26.11 -1.68 -10.71
CA ALA A 423 -26.38 -0.42 -11.40
C ALA A 423 -27.66 -0.51 -12.25
N GLN A 424 -27.86 -1.58 -13.01
CA GLN A 424 -29.12 -1.80 -13.75
C GLN A 424 -30.32 -1.98 -12.83
N CYS A 425 -30.17 -2.69 -11.72
CA CYS A 425 -31.24 -2.81 -10.73
C CYS A 425 -31.62 -1.44 -10.16
N SER A 426 -30.63 -0.62 -9.82
CA SER A 426 -30.82 0.72 -9.26
C SER A 426 -31.47 1.67 -10.26
N TYR A 427 -31.09 1.60 -11.53
CA TYR A 427 -31.77 2.30 -12.62
C TYR A 427 -33.25 1.90 -12.71
N ARG A 428 -33.57 0.60 -12.72
CA ARG A 428 -34.97 0.14 -12.78
C ARG A 428 -35.80 0.53 -11.56
N ALA A 429 -35.17 0.60 -10.39
CA ALA A 429 -35.86 0.92 -9.15
C ALA A 429 -36.12 2.43 -8.97
N THR A 430 -35.27 3.28 -9.56
CA THR A 430 -35.30 4.74 -9.34
C THR A 430 -35.62 5.56 -10.59
N GLY A 431 -35.43 5.01 -11.79
CA GLY A 431 -35.49 5.74 -13.06
C GLY A 431 -34.30 6.66 -13.32
N ASN A 432 -33.29 6.71 -12.43
CA ASN A 432 -32.16 7.61 -12.57
C ASN A 432 -31.12 7.07 -13.57
N THR A 433 -30.99 7.76 -14.71
CA THR A 433 -30.13 7.38 -15.83
C THR A 433 -28.64 7.38 -15.49
N ASN A 434 -28.21 8.03 -14.40
CA ASN A 434 -26.80 7.99 -13.97
C ASN A 434 -26.38 6.57 -13.61
N TYR A 435 -27.27 5.75 -13.04
CA TYR A 435 -26.99 4.35 -12.76
C TYR A 435 -26.87 3.51 -14.03
N LEU A 436 -27.63 3.84 -15.07
CA LEU A 436 -27.50 3.19 -16.38
C LEU A 436 -26.14 3.52 -17.01
N THR A 437 -25.76 4.81 -17.03
CA THR A 437 -24.45 5.25 -17.53
C THR A 437 -23.29 4.63 -16.75
N TYR A 438 -23.40 4.56 -15.43
CA TYR A 438 -22.39 3.92 -14.60
C TYR A 438 -22.25 2.43 -14.90
N GLY A 439 -23.37 1.69 -14.99
CA GLY A 439 -23.36 0.27 -15.37
C GLY A 439 -22.75 0.02 -16.74
N ASP A 440 -23.07 0.85 -17.75
CA ASP A 440 -22.50 0.74 -19.09
C ASP A 440 -20.98 0.97 -19.12
N THR A 441 -20.48 1.88 -18.27
CA THR A 441 -19.04 2.10 -18.12
C THR A 441 -18.34 0.88 -17.55
N GLN A 442 -18.92 0.24 -16.52
CA GLN A 442 -18.34 -1.00 -15.95
C GLN A 442 -18.29 -2.13 -17.00
N CYS A 443 -19.31 -2.22 -17.86
CA CYS A 443 -19.30 -3.20 -18.94
C CYS A 443 -18.21 -2.97 -19.99
N LYS A 444 -17.88 -1.71 -20.30
CA LYS A 444 -16.76 -1.40 -21.21
C LYS A 444 -15.40 -1.78 -20.60
N VAL A 445 -15.23 -1.55 -19.29
CA VAL A 445 -14.01 -1.96 -18.58
C VAL A 445 -13.88 -3.49 -18.61
N LEU A 446 -14.99 -4.19 -18.34
CA LEU A 446 -15.03 -5.65 -18.39
C LEU A 446 -14.70 -6.20 -19.80
N ASP A 447 -15.23 -5.61 -20.86
CA ASP A 447 -14.90 -6.01 -22.23
C ASP A 447 -13.40 -5.83 -22.53
N GLY A 448 -12.79 -4.74 -22.03
CA GLY A 448 -11.36 -4.50 -22.11
C GLY A 448 -10.55 -5.60 -21.40
N LEU A 449 -10.94 -5.94 -20.17
CA LEU A 449 -10.32 -7.02 -19.40
C LEU A 449 -10.43 -8.36 -20.13
N LEU A 450 -11.63 -8.76 -20.55
CA LEU A 450 -11.85 -10.04 -21.26
C LEU A 450 -11.11 -10.12 -22.59
N SER A 451 -10.88 -9.00 -23.28
CA SER A 451 -10.07 -8.97 -24.50
C SER A 451 -8.58 -9.20 -24.23
N SER A 452 -8.10 -8.84 -23.03
CA SER A 452 -6.70 -8.95 -22.63
C SER A 452 -6.32 -10.35 -22.11
N ILE A 453 -7.30 -11.10 -21.62
CA ILE A 453 -7.09 -12.44 -21.04
C ILE A 453 -7.97 -13.46 -21.76
N LYS A 454 -7.36 -14.49 -22.36
CA LYS A 454 -8.08 -15.61 -23.01
C LYS A 454 -8.79 -16.48 -21.96
N HIS A 455 -9.79 -15.93 -21.29
CA HIS A 455 -10.44 -16.52 -20.12
C HIS A 455 -11.81 -17.13 -20.45
N ASN A 456 -12.27 -18.04 -19.59
CA ASN A 456 -13.55 -18.76 -19.76
C ASN A 456 -14.74 -18.10 -19.05
N PHE A 457 -14.54 -16.92 -18.45
CA PHE A 457 -15.63 -16.22 -17.75
C PHE A 457 -16.71 -15.80 -18.76
N ARG A 458 -17.99 -15.96 -18.36
CA ARG A 458 -19.15 -15.62 -19.19
C ARG A 458 -19.98 -14.54 -18.49
N PRO A 459 -19.83 -13.25 -18.84
CA PRO A 459 -20.61 -12.19 -18.23
C PRO A 459 -22.10 -12.40 -18.48
N GLN A 460 -22.91 -12.26 -17.44
CA GLN A 460 -24.36 -12.40 -17.57
C GLN A 460 -25.03 -11.05 -17.88
N TYR A 461 -24.48 -9.94 -17.38
CA TYR A 461 -25.11 -8.63 -17.47
C TYR A 461 -24.49 -7.75 -18.55
N CYS A 462 -23.18 -7.79 -18.71
CA CYS A 462 -22.50 -6.94 -19.69
C CYS A 462 -22.52 -7.46 -21.13
N SER A 463 -22.75 -8.76 -21.34
CA SER A 463 -22.77 -9.37 -22.70
C SER A 463 -23.91 -10.38 -22.92
N GLY A 464 -24.84 -10.53 -21.98
CA GLY A 464 -25.86 -11.58 -21.97
C GLY A 464 -27.31 -11.11 -22.20
N SER A 465 -28.24 -12.09 -22.24
CA SER A 465 -29.69 -11.94 -22.47
C SER A 465 -30.47 -11.10 -21.44
N LYS A 466 -29.80 -10.64 -20.38
CA LYS A 466 -30.38 -9.77 -19.34
C LYS A 466 -30.10 -8.28 -19.56
N MET A 467 -29.27 -7.95 -20.56
CA MET A 467 -29.07 -6.59 -21.04
C MET A 467 -30.31 -6.15 -21.85
N ILE A 468 -31.34 -5.68 -21.14
CA ILE A 468 -32.48 -5.03 -21.79
C ILE A 468 -32.18 -3.53 -21.74
N ARG A 469 -31.79 -2.97 -22.89
CA ARG A 469 -31.70 -1.52 -23.11
C ARG A 469 -33.07 -0.87 -23.02
#